data_AF-A0A3D6D662-F1
#
_entry.id   AF-A0A3D6D662-F1
#
_cell.length_a   1.000
_cell.length_b   1.000
_cell.length_c   1.000
_cell.angle_alpha   90.00
_cell.angle_beta   90.00
_cell.angle_gamma   90.00
#
_symmetry.space_group_name_H-M   'P 1'
#
loop_
_entity.id
_entity.type
_entity.pdbx_description
1 polymer ?
#
loop_
_entity_poly.entity_id
_entity_poly.type
_entity_poly.pdbx_seq_one_letter_code
_entity_poly.pdbx_strand_id
1 'polypeptide(L)'
;ALPALLLAGLLGGVLAMGIQGESIGSVFSIAHYGYVSKTGNEAVDALLSHGGLNSMMNTISLVLCALSFGGIMERTGLLKTLAQSILSLARSTGSLVAATVCTCLGMNILAPDQYLSIIVPGRMYRDAYRARGLHPKNLSRTLEDAGTLSSPLVAWNSCGAFMAGTLAVSPIDYLPYAFLNLFAPVIGIFLAYTGWTIVRLPNAENSINSH
;
A
#
# COMPACT_ATOMS: atom_id res chain seq x y z
N ALA A 1 -11.23 2.00 4.06
CA ALA A 1 -10.94 0.56 3.87
C ALA A 1 -11.39 -0.27 5.07
N LEU A 2 -10.78 -0.13 6.26
CA LEU A 2 -11.10 -0.91 7.46
C LEU A 2 -12.60 -1.03 7.80
N PRO A 3 -13.37 0.08 7.88
CA PRO A 3 -14.80 -0.01 8.21
C PRO A 3 -15.61 -0.78 7.15
N ALA A 4 -15.29 -0.57 5.88
CA ALA A 4 -15.99 -1.22 4.76
C ALA A 4 -15.72 -2.74 4.73
N LEU A 5 -14.48 -3.16 4.97
CA LEU A 5 -14.11 -4.58 5.02
C LEU A 5 -14.74 -5.31 6.20
N LEU A 6 -14.75 -4.67 7.38
CA LEU A 6 -15.42 -5.22 8.56
C LEU A 6 -16.93 -5.36 8.34
N LEU A 7 -17.57 -4.33 7.78
CA LEU A 7 -18.99 -4.37 7.45
C LEU A 7 -19.28 -5.46 6.42
N ALA A 8 -18.49 -5.58 5.36
CA ALA A 8 -18.66 -6.61 4.34
C ALA A 8 -18.53 -8.03 4.93
N GLY A 9 -17.53 -8.27 5.79
CA GLY A 9 -17.36 -9.56 6.46
C GLY A 9 -18.51 -9.89 7.40
N LEU A 10 -18.99 -8.92 8.18
CA LEU A 10 -20.13 -9.08 9.08
C LEU A 10 -21.42 -9.35 8.31
N LEU A 11 -21.71 -8.57 7.26
CA LEU A 11 -22.86 -8.80 6.38
C LEU A 11 -22.76 -10.17 5.71
N GLY A 12 -21.58 -10.56 5.22
CA GLY A 12 -21.34 -11.88 4.67
C GLY A 12 -21.68 -12.99 5.67
N GLY A 13 -21.26 -12.85 6.93
CA GLY A 13 -21.62 -13.77 8.01
C GLY A 13 -23.13 -13.82 8.31
N VAL A 14 -23.80 -12.68 8.34
CA VAL A 14 -25.27 -12.60 8.55
C VAL A 14 -26.01 -13.28 7.40
N LEU A 15 -25.58 -13.05 6.15
CA LEU A 15 -26.16 -13.69 4.98
C LEU A 15 -25.88 -15.20 4.95
N ALA A 16 -24.70 -15.65 5.37
CA ALA A 16 -24.40 -17.07 5.49
C ALA A 16 -25.33 -17.75 6.52
N MET A 17 -25.58 -17.13 7.67
CA MET A 17 -26.52 -17.67 8.66
C MET A 17 -27.97 -17.63 8.16
N GLY A 18 -28.39 -16.52 7.54
CA GLY A 18 -29.79 -16.29 7.16
C GLY A 18 -30.22 -17.00 5.88
N ILE A 19 -29.34 -17.11 4.89
CA ILE A 19 -29.65 -17.65 3.55
C ILE A 19 -29.04 -19.05 3.35
N GLN A 20 -27.79 -19.25 3.78
CA GLN A 20 -27.09 -20.53 3.60
C GLN A 20 -27.35 -21.51 4.76
N GLY A 21 -27.97 -21.06 5.85
CA GLY A 21 -28.28 -21.87 7.02
C GLY A 21 -27.05 -22.28 7.83
N GLU A 22 -25.93 -21.59 7.65
CA GLU A 22 -24.69 -21.91 8.37
C GLU A 22 -24.78 -21.55 9.85
N SER A 23 -24.16 -22.36 10.69
CA SER A 23 -24.06 -22.06 12.12
C SER A 23 -23.08 -20.92 12.37
N ILE A 24 -23.21 -20.21 13.51
CA ILE A 24 -22.24 -19.18 13.89
C ILE A 24 -20.81 -19.75 13.99
N GLY A 25 -20.68 -21.00 14.49
CA GLY A 25 -19.39 -21.69 14.58
C GLY A 25 -18.79 -21.97 13.20
N SER A 26 -19.62 -22.36 12.22
CA SER A 26 -19.21 -22.52 10.83
C SER A 26 -18.71 -21.21 10.23
N VAL A 27 -19.42 -20.10 10.46
CA VAL A 27 -19.01 -18.77 9.96
C VAL A 27 -17.63 -18.37 10.49
N PHE A 28 -17.36 -18.56 11.78
CA PHE A 28 -16.03 -18.31 12.34
C PHE A 28 -14.97 -19.26 11.77
N SER A 29 -15.30 -20.54 11.59
CA SER A 29 -14.40 -21.52 10.98
C SER A 29 -14.05 -21.15 9.55
N ILE A 30 -15.03 -20.75 8.73
CA ILE A 30 -14.86 -20.30 7.35
C ILE A 30 -14.02 -19.01 7.31
N ALA A 31 -14.27 -18.05 8.21
CA ALA A 31 -13.44 -16.85 8.30
C ALA A 31 -11.97 -17.16 8.66
N HIS A 32 -11.75 -18.17 9.51
CA HIS A 32 -10.41 -18.54 9.96
C HIS A 32 -9.65 -19.40 8.94
N TYR A 33 -10.26 -20.48 8.45
CA TYR A 33 -9.62 -21.46 7.57
C TYR A 33 -9.87 -21.21 6.07
N GLY A 34 -10.92 -20.49 5.73
CA GLY A 34 -11.34 -20.21 4.36
C GLY A 34 -12.58 -21.00 3.95
N TYR A 35 -13.30 -20.49 2.96
CA TYR A 35 -14.37 -21.21 2.29
C TYR A 35 -13.80 -22.16 1.24
N VAL A 36 -14.45 -23.30 0.99
CA VAL A 36 -14.12 -24.22 -0.11
C VAL A 36 -15.34 -24.35 -1.00
N SER A 37 -15.19 -23.84 -2.22
CA SER A 37 -16.26 -23.81 -3.22
C SER A 37 -16.39 -25.14 -3.96
N LYS A 38 -17.63 -25.50 -4.31
CA LYS A 38 -18.00 -26.72 -5.03
C LYS A 38 -19.07 -26.42 -6.07
N THR A 39 -18.80 -25.46 -6.95
CA THR A 39 -19.68 -25.06 -8.04
C THR A 39 -19.62 -26.02 -9.23
N GLY A 40 -18.57 -26.85 -9.31
CA GLY A 40 -18.34 -27.77 -10.43
C GLY A 40 -17.62 -27.12 -11.62
N ASN A 41 -17.26 -25.84 -11.51
CA ASN A 41 -16.37 -25.15 -12.44
C ASN A 41 -15.02 -24.92 -11.75
N GLU A 42 -13.96 -25.55 -12.25
CA GLU A 42 -12.63 -25.50 -11.64
C GLU A 42 -12.08 -24.08 -11.46
N ALA A 43 -12.33 -23.18 -12.42
CA ALA A 43 -11.86 -21.80 -12.33
C ALA A 43 -12.59 -21.03 -11.22
N VAL A 44 -13.90 -21.22 -11.10
CA VAL A 44 -14.71 -20.59 -10.04
C VAL A 44 -14.34 -21.17 -8.68
N ASP A 45 -14.15 -22.50 -8.61
CA ASP A 45 -13.80 -23.16 -7.35
C ASP A 45 -12.40 -22.78 -6.87
N ALA A 46 -11.44 -22.61 -7.78
CA ALA A 46 -10.13 -22.06 -7.46
C ALA A 46 -10.24 -20.63 -6.93
N LEU A 47 -10.99 -19.76 -7.62
CA LEU A 47 -11.18 -18.35 -7.24
C LEU A 47 -11.86 -18.18 -5.88
N LEU A 48 -12.85 -19.00 -5.55
CA LEU A 48 -13.59 -18.89 -4.29
C LEU A 48 -12.92 -19.64 -3.13
N SER A 49 -11.93 -20.50 -3.39
CA SER A 49 -11.24 -21.32 -2.36
C SER A 49 -9.83 -20.81 -2.01
N HIS A 50 -9.70 -19.51 -1.74
CA HIS A 50 -8.40 -18.85 -1.49
C HIS A 50 -7.89 -18.89 -0.04
N GLY A 51 -8.56 -19.61 0.86
CA GLY A 51 -8.20 -19.68 2.27
C GLY A 51 -8.77 -18.53 3.11
N GLY A 52 -8.48 -18.54 4.41
CA GLY A 52 -8.94 -17.53 5.38
C GLY A 52 -7.77 -16.86 6.12
N LEU A 53 -8.03 -16.33 7.31
CA LEU A 53 -7.02 -15.67 8.16
C LEU A 53 -5.76 -16.52 8.37
N ASN A 54 -5.89 -17.85 8.49
CA ASN A 54 -4.76 -18.75 8.68
C ASN A 54 -3.78 -18.72 7.49
N SER A 55 -4.30 -18.64 6.27
CA SER A 55 -3.47 -18.57 5.06
C SER A 55 -2.68 -17.25 4.96
N MET A 56 -3.17 -16.19 5.61
CA MET A 56 -2.54 -14.86 5.64
C MET A 56 -1.62 -14.63 6.85
N MET A 57 -1.46 -15.63 7.74
CA MET A 57 -0.72 -15.45 9.00
C MET A 57 0.75 -15.04 8.78
N ASN A 58 1.38 -15.52 7.72
CA ASN A 58 2.74 -15.12 7.34
C ASN A 58 2.82 -13.62 7.02
N THR A 59 1.88 -13.12 6.21
CA THR A 59 1.79 -11.69 5.87
C THR A 59 1.51 -10.85 7.12
N ILE A 60 0.58 -11.26 7.97
CA ILE A 60 0.28 -10.55 9.23
C ILE A 60 1.52 -10.47 10.12
N SER A 61 2.26 -11.58 10.25
CA SER A 61 3.49 -11.63 11.06
C SER A 61 4.56 -10.69 10.51
N LEU A 62 4.75 -10.65 9.18
CA LEU A 62 5.66 -9.71 8.54
C LEU A 62 5.25 -8.25 8.79
N VAL A 63 3.96 -7.93 8.72
CA VAL A 63 3.45 -6.59 9.03
C VAL A 63 3.75 -6.21 10.47
N LEU A 64 3.51 -7.10 11.44
CA LEU A 64 3.82 -6.85 12.85
C LEU A 64 5.32 -6.62 13.08
N CYS A 65 6.17 -7.45 12.47
CA CYS A 65 7.62 -7.28 12.51
C CYS A 65 8.06 -5.96 11.87
N ALA A 66 7.53 -5.62 10.70
CA ALA A 66 7.83 -4.39 9.97
C ALA A 66 7.41 -3.15 10.75
N LEU A 67 6.22 -3.14 11.35
CA LEU A 67 5.72 -2.04 12.18
C LEU A 67 6.57 -1.84 13.44
N SER A 68 6.97 -2.95 14.08
CA SER A 68 7.84 -2.97 15.25
C SER A 68 9.23 -2.44 14.90
N PHE A 69 9.83 -2.96 13.84
CA PHE A 69 11.13 -2.51 13.32
C PHE A 69 11.11 -1.04 12.94
N GLY A 70 10.12 -0.61 12.17
CA GLY A 70 9.95 0.80 11.82
C GLY A 70 9.78 1.69 13.05
N GLY A 71 9.18 1.17 14.14
CA GLY A 71 9.02 1.91 15.39
C GLY A 71 10.35 2.08 16.12
N ILE A 72 11.18 1.03 16.15
CA ILE A 72 12.54 1.08 16.67
C ILE A 72 13.38 2.08 15.86
N MET A 73 13.36 1.99 14.53
CA MET A 73 14.11 2.91 13.66
C MET A 73 13.70 4.38 13.82
N GLU A 74 12.41 4.65 14.06
CA GLU A 74 11.92 6.00 14.33
C GLU A 74 12.46 6.52 15.66
N ARG A 75 12.41 5.70 16.71
CA ARG A 75 12.89 6.07 18.05
C ARG A 75 14.40 6.22 18.14
N THR A 76 15.16 5.46 17.35
CA THR A 76 16.63 5.59 17.27
C THR A 76 17.08 6.71 16.32
N GLY A 77 16.16 7.37 15.61
CA GLY A 77 16.47 8.45 14.68
C GLY A 77 17.05 7.98 13.33
N LEU A 78 17.15 6.67 13.08
CA LEU A 78 17.67 6.12 11.82
C LEU A 78 16.85 6.58 10.61
N LEU A 79 15.51 6.57 10.71
CA LEU A 79 14.65 7.06 9.63
C LEU A 79 14.91 8.54 9.34
N LYS A 80 15.12 9.36 10.37
CA LYS A 80 15.40 10.79 10.21
C LYS A 80 16.74 11.01 9.49
N THR A 81 17.77 10.25 9.83
CA THR A 81 19.09 10.32 9.17
C THR A 81 19.01 9.91 7.70
N LEU A 82 18.30 8.81 7.39
CA LEU A 82 18.07 8.37 6.01
C LEU A 82 17.28 9.41 5.22
N ALA A 83 16.22 9.95 5.80
CA ALA A 83 15.43 11.03 5.21
C ALA A 83 16.33 12.23 4.88
N GLN A 84 17.12 12.70 5.83
CA GLN A 84 18.00 13.86 5.66
C GLN A 84 19.05 13.64 4.56
N SER A 85 19.64 12.45 4.49
CA SER A 85 20.60 12.10 3.44
C SER A 85 19.95 12.21 2.06
N ILE A 86 18.78 11.60 1.86
CA ILE A 86 18.06 11.65 0.59
C ILE A 86 17.56 13.07 0.28
N LEU A 87 17.06 13.78 1.30
CA LEU A 87 16.49 15.12 1.15
C LEU A 87 17.53 16.22 0.96
N SER A 88 18.82 15.96 1.23
CA SER A 88 19.91 16.89 0.93
C SER A 88 19.92 17.32 -0.55
N LEU A 89 19.42 16.44 -1.43
CA LEU A 89 19.29 16.66 -2.88
C LEU A 89 17.91 17.21 -3.27
N ALA A 90 16.89 17.07 -2.41
CA ALA A 90 15.52 17.45 -2.72
C ALA A 90 15.20 18.86 -2.22
N ARG A 91 15.36 19.89 -3.06
CA ARG A 91 15.16 21.31 -2.67
C ARG A 91 13.75 21.85 -2.91
N SER A 92 12.94 21.23 -3.76
CA SER A 92 11.58 21.66 -4.13
C SER A 92 10.52 20.63 -3.73
N THR A 93 9.24 21.03 -3.64
CA THR A 93 8.11 20.10 -3.38
C THR A 93 8.09 18.94 -4.38
N GLY A 94 8.28 19.22 -5.67
CA GLY A 94 8.39 18.18 -6.70
C GLY A 94 9.51 17.18 -6.41
N SER A 95 10.70 17.65 -6.04
CA SER A 95 11.82 16.76 -5.69
C SER A 95 11.61 15.95 -4.40
N LEU A 96 10.82 16.45 -3.43
CA LEU A 96 10.42 15.69 -2.24
C LEU A 96 9.46 14.57 -2.61
N VAL A 97 8.49 14.85 -3.48
CA VAL A 97 7.58 13.82 -4.01
C VAL A 97 8.37 12.79 -4.82
N ALA A 98 9.26 13.23 -5.72
CA ALA A 98 10.12 12.32 -6.49
C ALA A 98 10.99 11.44 -5.58
N ALA A 99 11.62 12.00 -4.55
CA ALA A 99 12.39 11.22 -3.58
C ALA A 99 11.52 10.18 -2.84
N THR A 100 10.28 10.54 -2.50
CA THR A 100 9.32 9.62 -1.89
C THR A 100 8.97 8.48 -2.84
N VAL A 101 8.63 8.80 -4.10
CA VAL A 101 8.34 7.82 -5.15
C VAL A 101 9.51 6.87 -5.37
N CYS A 102 10.72 7.39 -5.59
CA CYS A 102 11.91 6.58 -5.82
C CYS A 102 12.20 5.65 -4.63
N THR A 103 11.97 6.12 -3.40
CA THR A 103 12.14 5.28 -2.21
C THR A 103 11.09 4.17 -2.15
N CYS A 104 9.81 4.46 -2.43
CA CYS A 104 8.76 3.45 -2.51
C CYS A 104 9.07 2.37 -3.56
N LEU A 105 9.44 2.79 -4.77
CA LEU A 105 9.86 1.88 -5.86
C LEU A 105 11.06 1.03 -5.43
N GLY A 106 12.10 1.67 -4.90
CA GLY A 106 13.29 0.97 -4.41
C GLY A 106 12.96 -0.05 -3.32
N MET A 107 12.05 0.27 -2.40
CA MET A 107 11.64 -0.67 -1.36
C MET A 107 10.85 -1.83 -1.93
N ASN A 108 9.98 -1.63 -2.91
CA ASN A 108 9.28 -2.75 -3.55
C ASN A 108 10.21 -3.67 -4.34
N ILE A 109 11.28 -3.13 -4.94
CA ILE A 109 12.30 -3.91 -5.62
C ILE A 109 13.14 -4.71 -4.61
N LEU A 110 13.50 -4.12 -3.47
CA LEU A 110 14.37 -4.75 -2.49
C LEU A 110 13.64 -5.67 -1.50
N ALA A 111 12.40 -5.35 -1.15
CA ALA A 111 11.61 -6.10 -0.18
C ALA A 111 10.56 -6.97 -0.89
N PRO A 112 10.36 -8.22 -0.46
CA PRO A 112 9.38 -9.13 -1.05
C PRO A 112 7.92 -8.79 -0.68
N ASP A 113 7.66 -7.63 -0.06
CA ASP A 113 6.36 -7.29 0.48
C ASP A 113 6.05 -5.78 0.41
N GLN A 114 4.83 -5.45 -0.03
CA GLN A 114 4.36 -4.07 -0.25
C GLN A 114 4.34 -3.23 1.04
N TYR A 115 4.10 -3.83 2.21
CA TYR A 115 3.87 -3.06 3.44
C TYR A 115 5.09 -2.21 3.82
N LEU A 116 6.31 -2.72 3.61
CA LEU A 116 7.54 -1.97 3.86
C LEU A 116 7.69 -0.77 2.93
N SER A 117 7.25 -0.88 1.67
CA SER A 117 7.31 0.20 0.68
C SER A 117 6.39 1.38 1.01
N ILE A 118 5.38 1.17 1.85
CA ILE A 118 4.42 2.19 2.27
C ILE A 118 4.80 2.74 3.65
N ILE A 119 5.03 1.85 4.62
CA ILE A 119 5.23 2.23 6.02
C ILE A 119 6.55 2.97 6.21
N VAL A 120 7.65 2.47 5.63
CA VAL A 120 8.98 3.05 5.85
C VAL A 120 9.06 4.44 5.24
N PRO A 121 8.75 4.67 3.94
CA PRO A 121 8.77 6.02 3.36
C PRO A 121 7.72 6.94 4.01
N GLY A 122 6.56 6.40 4.38
CA GLY A 122 5.53 7.16 5.07
C GLY A 122 5.99 7.72 6.41
N ARG A 123 6.71 6.92 7.23
CA ARG A 123 7.31 7.41 8.48
C ARG A 123 8.51 8.32 8.22
N MET A 124 9.36 7.95 7.28
CA MET A 124 10.60 8.65 6.95
C MET A 124 10.37 10.08 6.44
N TYR A 125 9.36 10.28 5.58
CA TYR A 125 9.09 11.58 4.95
C TYR A 125 8.00 12.42 5.62
N ARG A 126 7.28 11.87 6.61
CA ARG A 126 6.18 12.58 7.30
C ARG A 126 6.57 13.98 7.77
N ASP A 127 7.68 14.07 8.50
CA ASP A 127 8.14 15.34 9.05
C ASP A 127 8.64 16.29 7.97
N ALA A 128 9.23 15.77 6.89
CA ALA A 128 9.68 16.57 5.75
C ALA A 128 8.52 17.21 4.98
N TYR A 129 7.41 16.48 4.78
CA TYR A 129 6.20 17.05 4.18
C TYR A 129 5.58 18.11 5.10
N ARG A 130 5.52 17.82 6.41
CA ARG A 130 4.99 18.78 7.40
C ARG A 130 5.83 20.06 7.49
N ALA A 131 7.16 19.94 7.49
CA ALA A 131 8.08 21.07 7.54
C ALA A 131 7.96 22.00 6.32
N ARG A 132 7.50 21.47 5.18
CA ARG A 132 7.20 22.26 3.97
C ARG A 132 5.76 22.77 3.88
N GLY A 133 5.00 22.65 4.97
CA GLY A 133 3.61 23.11 5.00
C GLY A 133 2.68 22.29 4.11
N LEU A 134 3.03 21.05 3.77
CA LEU A 134 2.21 20.19 2.92
C LEU A 134 1.18 19.43 3.76
N HIS A 135 -0.04 19.35 3.26
CA HIS A 135 -1.08 18.55 3.88
C HIS A 135 -0.72 17.04 3.82
N PRO A 136 -0.99 16.23 4.87
CA PRO A 136 -0.69 14.79 4.89
C PRO A 136 -1.27 14.00 3.72
N LYS A 137 -2.36 14.50 3.12
CA LYS A 137 -2.97 13.95 1.89
C LYS A 137 -1.96 13.80 0.75
N ASN A 138 -1.02 14.75 0.59
CA ASN A 138 -0.03 14.65 -0.48
C ASN A 138 0.89 13.45 -0.27
N LEU A 139 1.40 13.26 0.96
CA LEU A 139 2.23 12.10 1.29
C LEU A 139 1.45 10.80 1.10
N SER A 140 0.24 10.71 1.65
CA SER A 140 -0.61 9.53 1.51
C SER A 140 -0.86 9.19 0.04
N ARG A 141 -1.17 10.19 -0.80
CA ARG A 141 -1.34 9.98 -2.24
C ARG A 141 -0.06 9.46 -2.87
N THR A 142 1.09 10.07 -2.60
CA THR A 142 2.37 9.62 -3.18
C THR A 142 2.71 8.18 -2.78
N LEU A 143 2.41 7.78 -1.54
CA LEU A 143 2.63 6.40 -1.07
C LEU A 143 1.73 5.40 -1.81
N GLU A 144 0.48 5.76 -2.10
CA GLU A 144 -0.41 4.91 -2.90
C GLU A 144 0.03 4.87 -4.36
N ASP A 145 0.30 6.04 -4.96
CA ASP A 145 0.69 6.18 -6.37
C ASP A 145 1.99 5.42 -6.67
N ALA A 146 2.93 5.33 -5.72
CA ALA A 146 4.21 4.66 -5.91
C ALA A 146 4.31 3.32 -5.17
N GLY A 147 4.06 3.27 -3.86
CA GLY A 147 4.22 2.06 -3.05
C GLY A 147 3.19 1.00 -3.39
N THR A 148 1.91 1.35 -3.48
CA THR A 148 0.86 0.38 -3.81
C THR A 148 0.94 -0.08 -5.26
N LEU A 149 1.03 0.85 -6.20
CA LEU A 149 0.92 0.52 -7.61
C LEU A 149 2.15 -0.17 -8.21
N SER A 150 3.34 0.00 -7.62
CA SER A 150 4.53 -0.67 -8.12
C SER A 150 4.78 -2.08 -7.56
N SER A 151 4.11 -2.45 -6.46
CA SER A 151 4.30 -3.77 -5.83
C SER A 151 3.97 -4.94 -6.78
N PRO A 152 2.86 -4.92 -7.54
CA PRO A 152 2.57 -5.97 -8.51
C PRO A 152 3.68 -6.14 -9.57
N LEU A 153 4.37 -5.07 -9.94
CA LEU A 153 5.35 -5.08 -11.01
C LEU A 153 6.64 -5.86 -10.66
N VAL A 154 6.85 -6.17 -9.38
CA VAL A 154 8.06 -6.86 -8.90
C VAL A 154 7.74 -8.34 -8.67
N ALA A 155 8.42 -9.22 -9.42
CA ALA A 155 8.06 -10.64 -9.48
C ALA A 155 8.16 -11.40 -8.16
N TRP A 156 9.10 -11.02 -7.29
CA TRP A 156 9.29 -11.62 -5.97
C TRP A 156 8.53 -10.88 -4.86
N ASN A 157 7.71 -9.88 -5.21
CA ASN A 157 6.83 -9.22 -4.25
C ASN A 157 5.51 -10.01 -4.13
N SER A 158 4.92 -10.05 -2.94
CA SER A 158 3.66 -10.74 -2.65
C SER A 158 2.56 -10.46 -3.69
N CYS A 159 2.35 -9.20 -4.07
CA CYS A 159 1.33 -8.84 -5.06
C CYS A 159 1.72 -9.26 -6.47
N GLY A 160 3.01 -9.22 -6.81
CA GLY A 160 3.51 -9.69 -8.10
C GLY A 160 3.32 -11.20 -8.27
N ALA A 161 3.62 -11.97 -7.22
CA ALA A 161 3.38 -13.41 -7.18
C ALA A 161 1.87 -13.74 -7.28
N PHE A 162 1.02 -13.01 -6.56
CA PHE A 162 -0.44 -13.18 -6.64
C PHE A 162 -0.97 -12.90 -8.06
N MET A 163 -0.54 -11.80 -8.68
CA MET A 163 -0.94 -11.45 -10.04
C MET A 163 -0.42 -12.46 -11.06
N ALA A 164 0.81 -12.94 -10.90
CA ALA A 164 1.37 -13.97 -11.77
C ALA A 164 0.59 -15.28 -11.68
N GLY A 165 0.20 -15.70 -10.47
CA GLY A 165 -0.64 -16.87 -10.26
C GLY A 165 -2.06 -16.71 -10.83
N THR A 166 -2.66 -15.53 -10.68
CA THR A 166 -4.03 -15.26 -11.13
C THR A 166 -4.12 -15.11 -12.65
N LEU A 167 -3.19 -14.37 -13.25
CA LEU A 167 -3.19 -14.10 -14.69
C LEU A 167 -2.46 -15.19 -15.50
N ALA A 168 -1.79 -16.13 -14.84
CA ALA A 168 -0.94 -17.15 -15.46
C ALA A 168 0.16 -16.59 -16.39
N VAL A 169 0.62 -15.36 -16.13
CA VAL A 169 1.68 -14.66 -16.90
C VAL A 169 2.70 -14.04 -15.96
N SER A 170 3.95 -13.95 -16.41
CA SER A 170 5.00 -13.33 -15.60
C SER A 170 4.77 -11.82 -15.45
N PRO A 171 5.19 -11.19 -14.33
CA PRO A 171 5.12 -9.73 -14.16
C PRO A 171 5.81 -8.94 -15.26
N ILE A 172 6.86 -9.49 -15.87
CA ILE A 172 7.55 -8.85 -17.00
C ILE A 172 6.66 -8.81 -18.25
N ASP A 173 5.83 -9.84 -18.46
CA ASP A 173 5.00 -9.96 -19.66
C ASP A 173 3.81 -9.00 -19.63
N TYR A 174 3.21 -8.80 -18.45
CA TYR A 174 2.11 -7.85 -18.30
C TYR A 174 2.57 -6.41 -18.01
N LEU A 175 3.84 -6.21 -17.62
CA LEU A 175 4.43 -4.90 -17.31
C LEU A 175 4.06 -3.80 -18.32
N PRO A 176 4.22 -3.96 -19.65
CA PRO A 176 3.93 -2.88 -20.60
C PRO A 176 2.44 -2.52 -20.68
N TYR A 177 1.55 -3.41 -20.23
CA TYR A 177 0.10 -3.19 -20.23
C TYR A 177 -0.41 -2.64 -18.90
N ALA A 178 0.42 -2.63 -17.85
CA ALA A 178 0.10 -2.11 -16.53
C ALA A 178 0.17 -0.57 -16.49
N PHE A 179 -0.56 0.10 -17.39
CA PHE A 179 -0.47 1.54 -17.63
C PHE A 179 -0.69 2.38 -16.37
N LEU A 180 -1.68 2.03 -15.54
CA LEU A 180 -1.92 2.73 -14.28
C LEU A 180 -0.70 2.65 -13.36
N ASN A 181 -0.11 1.46 -13.25
CA ASN A 181 1.02 1.21 -12.37
C ASN A 181 2.29 1.94 -12.82
N LEU A 182 2.49 2.05 -14.13
CA LEU A 182 3.65 2.74 -14.71
C LEU A 182 3.48 4.26 -14.73
N PHE A 183 2.29 4.76 -15.09
CA PHE A 183 2.08 6.19 -15.30
C PHE A 183 1.73 6.95 -14.03
N ALA A 184 1.03 6.34 -13.05
CA ALA A 184 0.63 7.06 -11.84
C ALA A 184 1.83 7.68 -11.07
N PRO A 185 2.96 6.97 -10.84
CA PRO A 185 4.14 7.58 -10.21
C PRO A 185 4.70 8.74 -11.03
N VAL A 186 4.78 8.60 -12.36
CA VAL A 186 5.33 9.60 -13.27
C VAL A 186 4.46 10.86 -13.30
N ILE A 187 3.15 10.69 -13.45
CA ILE A 187 2.16 11.76 -13.42
C ILE A 187 2.15 12.42 -12.04
N GLY A 188 2.23 11.66 -10.95
CA GLY A 188 2.31 12.17 -9.58
C GLY A 188 3.51 13.09 -9.38
N ILE A 189 4.70 12.68 -9.87
CA ILE A 189 5.91 13.52 -9.85
C ILE A 189 5.69 14.79 -10.68
N PHE A 190 5.22 14.66 -11.92
CA PHE A 190 4.98 15.80 -12.80
C PHE A 190 4.03 16.83 -12.18
N LEU A 191 2.90 16.38 -11.64
CA LEU A 191 1.92 17.23 -10.96
C LEU A 191 2.50 17.89 -9.68
N ALA A 192 3.43 17.23 -9.00
CA ALA A 192 4.10 17.80 -7.85
C ALA A 192 5.12 18.90 -8.22
N TYR A 193 5.77 18.80 -9.38
CA TYR A 193 6.64 19.86 -9.92
C TYR A 193 5.86 21.07 -10.42
N THR A 194 4.70 20.85 -11.06
CA THR A 194 3.81 21.94 -11.51
C THR A 194 3.03 22.59 -10.36
N GLY A 195 2.89 21.88 -9.23
CA GLY A 195 2.21 22.38 -8.03
C GLY A 195 0.68 22.31 -8.09
N TRP A 196 0.10 21.85 -9.20
CA TRP A 196 -1.34 21.93 -9.46
C TRP A 196 -2.20 21.20 -8.44
N THR A 197 -1.78 20.00 -8.02
CA THR A 197 -2.57 19.16 -7.09
C THR A 197 -2.02 19.16 -5.66
N ILE A 198 -1.10 20.07 -5.34
CA ILE A 198 -0.46 20.12 -4.02
C ILE A 198 -1.35 20.86 -3.03
N VAL A 199 -1.81 20.15 -2.01
CA VAL A 199 -2.63 20.74 -0.93
C VAL A 199 -1.72 21.22 0.20
N ARG A 200 -1.81 22.48 0.60
CA ARG A 200 -1.02 23.03 1.72
C ARG A 200 -1.82 23.02 3.03
N LEU A 201 -1.12 23.14 4.15
CA LEU A 201 -1.74 23.30 5.47
C LEU A 201 -2.37 24.70 5.58
N PRO A 202 -3.51 24.86 6.28
CA PRO A 202 -4.25 26.12 6.37
C PRO A 202 -3.41 27.33 6.85
N ASN A 203 -2.42 27.08 7.73
CA ASN A 203 -1.59 28.15 8.30
C ASN A 203 -0.38 28.54 7.42
N ALA A 204 -0.15 27.85 6.30
CA ALA A 204 0.97 28.13 5.40
C ALA A 204 0.65 29.16 4.30
N GLU A 205 -0.63 29.49 4.08
CA GLU A 205 -1.06 30.55 3.14
C GLU A 205 -0.92 31.95 3.74
N ASN A 206 -1.10 32.10 5.07
CA ASN A 206 -1.05 33.40 5.73
C ASN A 206 0.35 34.05 5.80
N SER A 207 1.42 33.29 5.59
CA SER A 207 2.80 33.82 5.57
C SER A 207 3.29 34.26 4.19
N ILE A 208 2.51 34.02 3.13
CA ILE A 208 2.87 34.41 1.76
C ILE A 208 2.22 35.75 1.38
N ASN A 209 1.08 36.10 2.00
CA ASN A 209 0.34 37.34 1.75
C ASN A 209 0.68 38.49 2.73
N SER A 210 1.73 38.36 3.55
CA SER A 210 2.15 39.36 4.54
C SER A 210 3.44 40.09 4.18
N HIS A 211 3.83 40.10 2.90
CA HIS A 211 4.98 40.84 2.38
C HIS A 211 4.56 41.80 1.27
#